data_AF-A0A1S8AD19-F1
#
_entry.id   AF-A0A1S8AD19-F1
#
_cell.length_a   1.000
_cell.length_b   1.000
_cell.length_c   1.000
_cell.angle_alpha   90.00
_cell.angle_beta   90.00
_cell.angle_gamma   90.00
#
_symmetry.space_group_name_H-M   'P 1'
#
loop_
_entity.id
_entity.type
_entity.pdbx_description
1 polymer ?
#
loop_
_entity_poly.entity_id
_entity_poly.type
_entity_poly.pdbx_seq_one_letter_code
_entity_poly.pdbx_strand_id
1 'polypeptide(L)' 'MGGSKSKMVIMFVLLLIILEGGWSEGCLDHERFALLRLKHFFDDTGSYLYNWGDGEGATDCCQWE' A
#
# COMPACT_ATOMS: atom_id res chain seq x y z
N MET A 1 -38.69 1.73 -22.78
CA MET A 1 -37.31 1.27 -23.07
C MET A 1 -36.29 2.14 -22.32
N GLY A 2 -35.76 1.69 -21.18
CA GLY A 2 -34.76 2.50 -20.43
C GLY A 2 -33.73 1.71 -19.60
N GLY A 3 -33.99 0.44 -19.31
CA GLY A 3 -33.17 -0.35 -18.38
C GLY A 3 -31.79 -0.81 -18.88
N SER A 4 -31.53 -0.82 -20.20
CA SER A 4 -30.26 -1.34 -20.73
C SER A 4 -29.09 -0.36 -20.56
N LYS A 5 -29.34 0.94 -20.75
CA LYS A 5 -28.30 2.00 -20.67
C LYS A 5 -27.76 2.18 -19.26
N SER A 6 -28.65 2.14 -18.26
CA SER A 6 -28.26 2.26 -16.84
C SER A 6 -27.40 1.08 -16.37
N LYS A 7 -27.73 -0.15 -16.80
CA LYS A 7 -26.92 -1.35 -16.50
C LYS A 7 -25.50 -1.27 -17.04
N MET A 8 -25.34 -0.75 -18.26
CA MET A 8 -24.01 -0.57 -18.87
C MET A 8 -23.15 0.43 -18.09
N VAL A 9 -23.74 1.54 -17.62
CA VAL A 9 -23.03 2.54 -16.80
C VAL A 9 -22.60 1.94 -15.47
N ILE A 10 -23.49 1.20 -14.79
CA ILE A 10 -23.17 0.56 -13.51
C ILE A 10 -22.03 -0.45 -13.67
N MET A 11 -22.06 -1.27 -14.72
CA MET A 11 -21.00 -2.24 -15.00
C MET A 11 -19.64 -1.56 -15.27
N PHE A 12 -19.65 -0.44 -16.00
CA PHE A 12 -18.44 0.33 -16.27
C PHE A 12 -17.84 0.95 -14.99
N VAL A 13 -18.68 1.50 -14.11
CA VAL A 13 -18.24 2.04 -12.81
C VAL A 13 -17.63 0.96 -11.92
N LEU A 14 -18.26 -0.23 -11.86
CA LEU A 14 -17.72 -1.35 -11.08
C LEU A 14 -16.36 -1.84 -11.63
N LEU A 15 -16.20 -1.89 -12.96
CA LEU A 15 -14.92 -2.21 -13.59
C LEU A 15 -13.82 -1.21 -13.20
N LEU A 16 -14.12 0.09 -13.18
CA LEU A 16 -13.17 1.12 -12.76
C LEU A 16 -12.78 0.97 -11.29
N ILE A 17 -13.73 0.68 -10.40
CA ILE A 17 -13.43 0.47 -8.98
C ILE A 17 -12.53 -0.75 -8.78
N ILE A 18 -12.74 -1.83 -9.53
CA ILE A 18 -11.87 -3.02 -9.47
C ILE A 18 -10.48 -2.71 -10.06
N LEU A 19 -10.44 -1.92 -11.15
CA LEU A 19 -9.19 -1.54 -11.79
C LEU A 19 -8.33 -0.64 -10.90
N GLU A 20 -8.94 0.32 -10.19
CA GLU A 20 -8.26 1.27 -9.32
C GLU A 20 -8.02 0.69 -7.92
N GLY A 21 -9.00 -0.03 -7.36
CA GLY A 21 -8.95 -0.58 -6.02
C GLY A 21 -8.03 -1.79 -5.83
N GLY A 22 -7.45 -2.31 -6.92
CA GLY A 22 -6.47 -3.39 -6.90
C GLY A 22 -5.02 -2.92 -6.74
N TRP A 23 -4.75 -1.61 -6.80
CA TRP A 23 -3.41 -1.05 -6.75
C TRP A 23 -3.24 -0.43 -5.37
N SER A 24 -2.57 -1.16 -4.47
CA SER A 24 -2.04 -0.53 -3.26
C SER A 24 -1.15 0.62 -3.73
N GLU A 25 -1.25 1.81 -3.12
CA GLU A 25 -0.40 2.98 -3.44
C GLU A 25 1.10 2.75 -3.11
N GLY A 26 1.51 1.49 -2.91
CA GLY A 26 2.79 1.10 -2.36
C GLY A 26 2.90 1.55 -0.90
N CYS A 27 4.13 1.63 -0.43
CA CYS A 27 4.45 2.28 0.83
C CYS A 27 4.34 3.80 0.72
N LEU A 28 3.49 4.41 1.56
CA LEU A 28 3.40 5.86 1.64
C LEU A 28 4.52 6.43 2.52
N ASP A 29 5.01 7.63 2.20
CA ASP A 29 6.13 8.26 2.93
C ASP A 29 5.86 8.40 4.44
N HIS A 30 4.61 8.68 4.82
CA HIS A 30 4.24 8.83 6.22
C HIS A 30 4.16 7.50 6.98
N GLU A 31 3.79 6.41 6.30
CA GLU A 31 3.81 5.05 6.86
C GLU A 31 5.27 4.62 7.07
N ARG A 32 6.11 4.80 6.05
CA ARG A 32 7.55 4.55 6.13
C ARG A 32 8.18 5.28 7.31
N PHE A 33 7.90 6.58 7.43
CA PHE A 33 8.42 7.40 8.53
C PHE A 33 7.96 6.90 9.91
N ALA A 34 6.69 6.55 10.06
CA ALA A 34 6.15 6.02 11.31
C ALA A 34 6.81 4.69 11.70
N LEU A 35 6.98 3.79 10.73
CA LEU A 35 7.63 2.49 10.91
C LEU A 35 9.10 2.63 11.34
N LEU A 36 9.88 3.50 10.70
CA LEU A 36 11.27 3.76 11.09
C LEU A 36 11.38 4.37 12.49
N ARG A 37 10.41 5.20 12.88
CA ARG A 37 10.35 5.72 14.24
C ARG A 37 10.06 4.62 15.25
N LEU A 38 9.20 3.65 14.91
CA LEU A 38 8.91 2.49 15.73
C LEU A 38 10.11 1.53 15.82
N LYS A 39 10.87 1.35 14.73
CA LYS A 39 12.06 0.50 14.67
C LYS A 39 13.03 0.78 15.82
N HIS A 40 13.27 2.05 16.13
CA HIS A 40 14.14 2.46 17.25
C HIS A 40 13.72 1.91 18.62
N PHE A 41 12.42 1.65 18.83
CA PHE A 41 11.93 1.08 20.09
C PHE A 41 12.09 -0.44 20.16
N PHE A 42 12.24 -1.11 19.03
CA PHE A 42 12.39 -2.57 18.92
C PHE A 42 13.84 -3.03 18.72
N ASP A 43 14.78 -2.10 18.49
CA ASP A 43 16.17 -2.38 18.14
C ASP A 43 16.95 -3.08 19.28
N ASP A 44 16.47 -2.99 20.53
CA ASP A 44 17.06 -3.64 21.70
C ASP A 44 16.83 -5.17 21.72
N THR A 45 15.88 -5.65 20.90
CA THR A 45 15.41 -7.05 20.96
C THR A 45 16.14 -8.00 20.00
N GLY A 46 16.99 -7.51 19.10
CA GLY A 46 17.67 -8.33 18.09
C GLY A 46 17.14 -8.07 16.68
N SER A 47 17.88 -8.55 15.68
CA SER A 47 17.90 -8.15 14.26
C SER A 47 16.60 -8.37 13.44
N TYR A 48 15.43 -8.37 14.07
CA TYR A 48 14.14 -8.70 13.45
C TYR A 48 13.70 -7.69 12.38
N LEU A 49 14.21 -6.45 12.43
CA LEU A 49 13.83 -5.37 11.52
C LEU A 49 14.96 -5.02 10.53
N TYR A 50 15.87 -5.95 10.22
CA TYR A 50 17.10 -5.67 9.48
C TYR A 50 16.86 -4.99 8.12
N ASN A 51 15.79 -5.36 7.40
CA ASN A 51 15.45 -4.79 6.10
C ASN A 51 14.64 -3.48 6.16
N TRP A 52 14.27 -3.01 7.37
CA TRP A 52 13.67 -1.68 7.55
C TRP A 52 14.79 -0.64 7.51
N GLY A 53 14.73 0.29 6.54
CA GLY A 53 15.75 1.32 6.45
C GLY A 53 15.49 2.36 5.36
N ASP A 54 16.42 3.31 5.28
CA ASP A 54 16.37 4.43 4.35
C ASP A 54 17.32 4.31 3.16
N GLY A 55 17.98 3.15 3.03
CA GLY A 55 18.95 2.89 1.96
C GLY A 55 18.31 2.67 0.59
N GLU A 56 19.15 2.70 -0.44
CA GLU A 56 18.73 2.35 -1.80
C GLU A 56 18.12 0.94 -1.82
N GLY A 57 16.88 0.85 -2.33
CA GLY A 57 16.11 -0.40 -2.39
C GLY A 57 15.15 -0.64 -1.22
N ALA A 58 15.19 0.16 -0.15
CA ALA A 58 14.27 0.05 1.00
C ALA A 58 13.10 1.06 0.95
N THR A 59 12.81 1.65 -0.21
CA THR A 59 11.77 2.68 -0.35
C THR A 59 10.34 2.12 -0.22
N ASP A 60 10.14 0.84 -0.50
CA ASP A 60 8.85 0.17 -0.38
C ASP A 60 8.76 -0.65 0.91
N CYS A 61 8.18 -0.05 1.95
CA CYS A 61 7.94 -0.72 3.23
C CYS A 61 6.96 -1.89 3.15
N CYS A 62 6.21 -2.06 2.05
CA CYS A 62 5.42 -3.27 1.84
C CYS A 62 6.28 -4.53 1.64
N GLN A 63 7.58 -4.37 1.38
CA GLN A 63 8.56 -5.46 1.21
C GLN A 63 9.42 -5.69 2.45
N TRP A 64 9.21 -4.95 3.53
CA TRP A 64 9.94 -5.14 4.78
C TRP A 64 9.41 -6.37 5.54
N GLU A 65 10.29 -7.04 6.28
CA GLU A 65 10.00 -8.23 7.11
C GLU A 65 10.11 -7.89 8.59
#